data_AF-A0A8J2N286-F1
#
_entry.id   AF-A0A8J2N286-F1
#
_cell.length_a   1.000
_cell.length_b   1.000
_cell.length_c   1.000
_cell.angle_alpha   90.00
_cell.angle_beta   90.00
_cell.angle_gamma   90.00
#
_symmetry.space_group_name_H-M   'P 1'
#
loop_
_entity.id
_entity.type
_entity.pdbx_description
1 polymer ?
#
loop_
_entity_poly.entity_id
_entity_poly.type
_entity_poly.pdbx_seq_one_letter_code
_entity_poly.pdbx_strand_id
1 'polypeptide(L)'
;MSFMTATLTAAEINALSDPTKSNDDAIRDLDAASHSFSVDVAPFFQSIRVKNTLDAYVERAKLEPSLQVLVVILNCEYKLWKAHEEISMRHKPYLTHWVEALMKTNEESAKEHVDTLTSSGTKAGPSTADIRKTRARYITVLLSEEPSSSQATPQTILAKLHDEDALAAFDPLPYMQMLVEEEVWDKLPESQVRASERPAQKPIPTAKEKKSLHKGQAQEVDSSQSWDDVILRKLKEEPEQAVQELEHLPLEIPSLDFLTKLHVNRTFEDLGIDGQDVTLHYIQHALRLIEKMEAPPPTSQQDTTTNGPTNGVGNGIPIVEYGKEAQSRAVIILLLFIKSSISKGFLEATSLFFELQEICVRYVWIKEVRDFRAWAQGQLGN
;
A
#
# COMPACT_ATOMS: atom_id res chain seq x y z
N MET A 1 10.82 -17.66 7.22
CA MET A 1 10.15 -16.64 8.06
C MET A 1 9.37 -15.72 7.13
N SER A 2 8.09 -15.47 7.39
CA SER A 2 7.27 -14.58 6.55
C SER A 2 7.64 -13.12 6.83
N PHE A 3 8.12 -12.40 5.81
CA PHE A 3 8.46 -10.97 5.93
C PHE A 3 7.27 -10.11 6.36
N MET A 4 6.04 -10.55 6.05
CA MET A 4 4.82 -9.84 6.45
C MET A 4 4.52 -9.87 7.95
N THR A 5 5.10 -10.81 8.69
CA THR A 5 4.96 -10.89 10.16
C THR A 5 6.27 -10.62 10.89
N ALA A 6 7.31 -10.20 10.16
CA ALA A 6 8.60 -9.90 10.75
C ALA A 6 8.47 -8.70 11.71
N THR A 7 8.95 -8.89 12.93
CA THR A 7 9.04 -7.87 13.96
C THR A 7 10.50 -7.48 14.22
N LEU A 8 10.69 -6.45 15.04
CA LEU A 8 11.99 -6.11 15.60
C LEU A 8 12.46 -7.24 16.52
N THR A 9 13.77 -7.49 16.50
CA THR A 9 14.44 -8.44 17.38
C THR A 9 14.43 -7.95 18.83
N ALA A 10 14.74 -8.83 19.78
CA ALA A 10 14.84 -8.44 21.19
C ALA A 10 15.88 -7.33 21.44
N ALA A 11 16.99 -7.32 20.71
CA ALA A 11 18.01 -6.29 20.82
C ALA A 11 17.50 -4.91 20.33
N GLU A 12 16.83 -4.90 19.18
CA GLU A 12 16.19 -3.68 18.63
C GLU A 12 15.07 -3.17 19.55
N ILE A 13 14.26 -4.06 20.12
CA ILE A 13 13.23 -3.71 21.10
C ILE A 13 13.84 -3.11 22.37
N ASN A 14 14.96 -3.67 22.85
CA ASN A 14 15.67 -3.12 24.01
C ASN A 14 16.21 -1.72 23.74
N ALA A 15 16.68 -1.44 22.52
CA ALA A 15 17.09 -0.09 22.12
C ALA A 15 15.94 0.92 22.19
N LEU A 16 14.71 0.48 21.86
CA LEU A 16 13.50 1.31 21.93
C LEU A 16 12.85 1.39 23.31
N SER A 17 13.29 0.59 24.29
CA SER A 17 12.57 0.42 25.56
C SER A 17 12.98 1.41 26.66
N ASP A 18 14.04 2.20 26.46
CA ASP A 18 14.57 3.10 27.49
C ASP A 18 13.69 4.36 27.64
N PRO A 19 13.01 4.54 28.78
CA PRO A 19 12.10 5.66 28.99
C PRO A 19 12.82 7.01 29.17
N THR A 20 14.14 7.00 29.39
CA THR A 20 14.95 8.19 29.67
C THR A 20 15.58 8.80 28.42
N LYS A 21 15.61 8.06 27.32
CA LYS A 21 16.17 8.53 26.05
C LYS A 21 15.20 9.44 25.30
N SER A 22 15.75 10.38 24.55
CA SER A 22 14.98 11.11 23.54
C SER A 22 14.56 10.14 22.41
N ASN A 23 13.52 10.49 21.66
CA ASN A 23 13.07 9.64 20.56
C ASN A 23 14.15 9.55 19.46
N ASP A 24 14.90 10.63 19.21
CA ASP A 24 16.04 10.64 18.28
C ASP A 24 17.17 9.70 18.73
N ASP A 25 17.52 9.70 20.02
CA ASP A 25 18.56 8.80 20.55
C ASP A 25 18.10 7.34 20.48
N ALA A 26 16.84 7.05 20.81
CA ALA A 26 16.26 5.71 20.71
C ALA A 26 16.25 5.21 19.26
N ILE A 27 15.93 6.08 18.29
CA ILE A 27 16.00 5.73 16.86
C ILE A 27 17.44 5.47 16.43
N ARG A 28 18.40 6.30 16.84
CA ARG A 28 19.81 6.09 16.50
C ARG A 28 20.33 4.75 17.02
N ASP A 29 19.95 4.39 18.24
CA ASP A 29 20.32 3.11 18.84
C ASP A 29 19.62 1.92 18.15
N LEU A 30 18.35 2.09 17.76
CA LEU A 30 17.64 1.11 16.93
C LEU A 30 18.38 0.90 15.61
N ASP A 31 18.73 1.98 14.91
CA ASP A 31 19.43 1.90 13.62
C ASP A 31 20.78 1.21 13.80
N ALA A 32 21.57 1.58 14.82
CA ALA A 32 22.82 0.90 15.13
C ALA A 32 22.63 -0.60 15.42
N ALA A 33 21.57 -0.98 16.15
CA ALA A 33 21.23 -2.38 16.41
C ALA A 33 20.82 -3.13 15.13
N SER A 34 20.04 -2.50 14.24
CA SER A 34 19.60 -3.12 12.98
C SER A 34 20.76 -3.35 12.00
N HIS A 35 21.76 -2.45 11.96
CA HIS A 35 22.94 -2.61 11.09
C HIS A 35 23.82 -3.79 11.46
N SER A 36 23.73 -4.30 12.69
CA SER A 36 24.50 -5.47 13.13
C SER A 36 23.97 -6.80 12.57
N PHE A 37 22.78 -6.81 11.94
CA PHE A 37 22.12 -8.03 11.49
C PHE A 37 21.77 -8.10 9.99
N SER A 38 21.92 -7.03 9.20
CA SER A 38 21.56 -7.11 7.77
C SER A 38 22.42 -6.28 6.81
N VAL A 39 22.81 -6.93 5.72
CA VAL A 39 23.28 -6.32 4.46
C VAL A 39 22.06 -5.69 3.77
N ASP A 40 22.09 -4.38 3.53
CA ASP A 40 21.15 -3.58 2.71
C ASP A 40 19.65 -3.98 2.76
N VAL A 41 19.06 -3.99 3.96
CA VAL A 41 17.59 -4.07 4.05
C VAL A 41 17.01 -2.73 3.63
N ALA A 42 16.26 -2.73 2.53
CA ALA A 42 15.65 -1.52 1.98
C ALA A 42 14.85 -0.78 3.07
N PRO A 43 14.85 0.57 3.11
CA PRO A 43 14.17 1.38 4.14
C PRO A 43 12.71 0.98 4.37
N PHE A 44 12.06 0.54 3.31
CA PHE A 44 10.71 0.01 3.30
C PHE A 44 10.51 -1.26 4.18
N PHE A 45 11.41 -2.22 4.12
CA PHE A 45 11.31 -3.43 4.96
C PHE A 45 11.47 -3.09 6.44
N GLN A 46 12.34 -2.14 6.75
CA GLN A 46 12.51 -1.68 8.12
C GLN A 46 11.23 -1.03 8.64
N SER A 47 10.53 -0.22 7.83
CA SER A 47 9.27 0.40 8.25
C SER A 47 8.15 -0.63 8.45
N ILE A 48 8.08 -1.70 7.66
CA ILE A 48 7.16 -2.83 7.93
C ILE A 48 7.47 -3.48 9.29
N ARG A 49 8.74 -3.79 9.58
CA ARG A 49 9.13 -4.44 10.85
C ARG A 49 8.76 -3.59 12.05
N VAL A 50 8.99 -2.28 11.96
CA VAL A 50 8.60 -1.32 12.99
C VAL A 50 7.08 -1.31 13.15
N LYS A 51 6.31 -1.26 12.05
CA LYS A 51 4.84 -1.32 12.09
C LYS A 51 4.35 -2.62 12.76
N ASN A 52 4.82 -3.77 12.31
CA ASN A 52 4.39 -5.06 12.88
C ASN A 52 4.70 -5.14 14.39
N THR A 53 5.82 -4.57 14.82
CA THR A 53 6.18 -4.48 16.24
C THR A 53 5.25 -3.55 17.00
N LEU A 54 4.91 -2.39 16.43
CA LEU A 54 3.93 -1.48 16.99
C LEU A 54 2.58 -2.15 17.20
N ASP A 55 2.04 -2.88 16.20
CA ASP A 55 0.78 -3.60 16.35
C ASP A 55 0.83 -4.62 17.48
N ALA A 56 1.91 -5.42 17.52
CA ALA A 56 2.09 -6.44 18.56
C ALA A 56 2.13 -5.80 19.96
N TYR A 57 2.78 -4.65 20.11
CA TYR A 57 2.86 -3.94 21.39
C TYR A 57 1.56 -3.25 21.77
N VAL A 58 0.76 -2.78 20.80
CA VAL A 58 -0.59 -2.26 21.03
C VAL A 58 -1.52 -3.36 21.57
N GLU A 59 -1.44 -4.58 21.02
CA GLU A 59 -2.17 -5.72 21.56
C GLU A 59 -1.64 -6.13 22.94
N ARG A 60 -0.32 -6.13 23.13
CA ARG A 60 0.31 -6.41 24.43
C ARG A 60 -0.13 -5.42 25.51
N ALA A 61 -0.30 -4.13 25.19
CA ALA A 61 -0.78 -3.11 26.13
C ALA A 61 -2.17 -3.39 26.71
N LYS A 62 -2.99 -4.21 26.04
CA LYS A 62 -4.29 -4.65 26.56
C LYS A 62 -4.16 -5.72 27.64
N LEU A 63 -3.11 -6.54 27.56
CA LEU A 63 -2.87 -7.67 28.47
C LEU A 63 -1.93 -7.27 29.62
N GLU A 64 -0.86 -6.55 29.30
CA GLU A 64 0.25 -6.19 30.18
C GLU A 64 0.61 -4.71 30.04
N PRO A 65 -0.27 -3.78 30.47
CA PRO A 65 0.02 -2.36 30.38
C PRO A 65 1.21 -2.02 31.28
N SER A 66 2.23 -1.38 30.70
CA SER A 66 3.44 -0.97 31.42
C SER A 66 4.07 0.25 30.74
N LEU A 67 4.90 0.98 31.49
CA LEU A 67 5.64 2.12 30.95
C LEU A 67 6.54 1.69 29.78
N GLN A 68 7.20 0.53 29.89
CA GLN A 68 8.06 0.02 28.82
C GLN A 68 7.27 -0.24 27.53
N VAL A 69 6.08 -0.84 27.63
CA VAL A 69 5.21 -1.08 26.46
C VAL A 69 4.83 0.25 25.80
N LEU A 70 4.47 1.26 26.61
CA LEU A 70 4.17 2.59 26.09
C LEU A 70 5.37 3.22 25.36
N VAL A 71 6.55 3.17 25.96
CA VAL A 71 7.78 3.75 25.40
C VAL A 71 8.10 3.14 24.03
N VAL A 72 7.99 1.81 23.90
CA VAL A 72 8.16 1.12 22.62
C VAL A 72 7.11 1.57 21.60
N ILE A 73 5.83 1.68 21.99
CA ILE A 73 4.77 2.17 21.11
C ILE A 73 5.11 3.58 20.59
N LEU A 74 5.45 4.51 21.48
CA LEU A 74 5.74 5.90 21.10
C LEU A 74 6.95 6.00 20.17
N ASN A 75 8.04 5.29 20.49
CA ASN A 75 9.24 5.29 19.65
C ASN A 75 8.99 4.65 18.28
N CYS A 76 8.16 3.61 18.19
CA CYS A 76 7.75 3.05 16.91
C CYS A 76 6.92 4.06 16.08
N GLU A 77 5.94 4.74 16.68
CA GLU A 77 5.17 5.79 15.97
C GLU A 77 6.11 6.89 15.45
N TYR A 78 7.07 7.33 16.29
CA TYR A 78 8.07 8.31 15.90
C TYR A 78 8.95 7.84 14.75
N LYS A 79 9.42 6.58 14.78
CA LYS A 79 10.26 6.01 13.71
C LYS A 79 9.50 5.91 12.39
N LEU A 80 8.22 5.50 12.40
CA LEU A 80 7.40 5.46 11.19
C LEU A 80 7.16 6.85 10.59
N TRP A 81 7.00 7.86 11.46
CA TRP A 81 6.88 9.25 11.04
C TRP A 81 8.19 9.80 10.48
N LYS A 82 9.30 9.60 11.20
CA LYS A 82 10.63 10.10 10.87
C LYS A 82 11.16 9.51 9.57
N ALA A 83 10.89 8.23 9.31
CA ALA A 83 11.25 7.57 8.06
C ALA A 83 10.62 8.21 6.81
N HIS A 84 9.56 8.99 6.99
CA HIS A 84 8.80 9.62 5.91
C HIS A 84 8.62 11.12 6.15
N GLU A 85 9.50 11.76 6.92
CA GLU A 85 9.39 13.17 7.30
C GLU A 85 9.29 14.09 6.07
N GLU A 86 10.13 13.84 5.07
CA GLU A 86 10.21 14.60 3.81
C GLU A 86 8.97 14.44 2.91
N ILE A 87 8.15 13.41 3.15
CA ILE A 87 6.95 13.15 2.39
C ILE A 87 5.80 14.03 2.91
N SER A 88 5.15 14.75 1.99
CA SER A 88 3.94 15.53 2.28
C SER A 88 2.91 14.67 3.02
N MET A 89 2.19 15.26 3.98
CA MET A 89 1.22 14.55 4.84
C MET A 89 0.24 13.70 4.03
N ARG A 90 -0.24 14.22 2.88
CA ARG A 90 -1.17 13.54 1.96
C ARG A 90 -0.65 12.19 1.46
N HIS A 91 0.67 12.03 1.34
CA HIS A 91 1.29 10.85 0.75
C HIS A 91 2.03 9.99 1.79
N LYS A 92 1.89 10.25 3.10
CA LYS A 92 2.56 9.45 4.12
C LYS A 92 1.98 8.03 4.16
N PRO A 93 2.79 6.96 4.00
CA PRO A 93 2.31 5.58 3.89
C PRO A 93 1.48 5.08 5.09
N TYR A 94 1.68 5.67 6.26
CA TYR A 94 1.03 5.28 7.51
C TYR A 94 -0.06 6.25 7.97
N LEU A 95 -0.49 7.19 7.12
CA LEU A 95 -1.56 8.13 7.45
C LEU A 95 -2.85 7.40 7.86
N THR A 96 -3.23 6.36 7.12
CA THR A 96 -4.40 5.53 7.46
C THR A 96 -4.30 4.93 8.86
N HIS A 97 -3.14 4.38 9.22
CA HIS A 97 -2.91 3.81 10.55
C HIS A 97 -3.06 4.85 11.67
N TRP A 98 -2.51 6.05 11.49
CA TRP A 98 -2.63 7.12 12.48
C TRP A 98 -4.07 7.60 12.64
N VAL A 99 -4.79 7.81 11.53
CA VAL A 99 -6.20 8.21 11.56
C VAL A 99 -7.07 7.14 12.22
N GLU A 100 -6.89 5.87 11.88
CA GLU A 100 -7.61 4.74 12.49
C GLU A 100 -7.34 4.64 14.00
N ALA A 101 -6.10 4.81 14.43
CA ALA A 101 -5.73 4.79 15.85
C ALA A 101 -6.42 5.90 16.65
N LEU A 102 -6.54 7.10 16.06
CA LEU A 102 -7.25 8.24 16.66
C LEU A 102 -8.76 8.01 16.71
N MET A 103 -9.36 7.53 15.62
CA MET A 103 -10.78 7.20 15.57
C MET A 103 -11.16 6.15 16.63
N LYS A 104 -10.40 5.06 16.70
CA LYS A 104 -10.63 4.00 17.68
C LYS A 104 -10.52 4.53 19.11
N THR A 105 -9.55 5.41 19.39
CA THR A 105 -9.41 6.02 20.71
C THR A 105 -10.61 6.90 21.08
N ASN A 106 -11.15 7.67 20.13
CA ASN A 106 -12.35 8.48 20.34
C ASN A 106 -13.58 7.61 20.60
N GLU A 107 -13.78 6.54 19.83
CA GLU A 107 -14.90 5.61 20.02
C GLU A 107 -14.88 4.92 21.39
N GLU A 108 -13.70 4.48 21.83
CA GLU A 108 -13.57 3.80 23.12
C GLU A 108 -13.62 4.80 24.30
N SER A 109 -13.12 6.03 24.14
CA SER A 109 -13.26 7.09 25.14
C SER A 109 -14.72 7.48 25.34
N ALA A 110 -15.51 7.52 24.26
CA ALA A 110 -16.96 7.76 24.33
C ALA A 110 -17.71 6.65 25.09
N LYS A 111 -17.23 5.39 25.01
CA LYS A 111 -17.79 4.26 25.78
C LYS A 111 -17.40 4.34 27.25
N GLU A 112 -16.16 4.69 27.56
CA GLU A 112 -15.66 4.79 28.94
C GLU A 112 -16.35 5.90 29.74
N HIS A 113 -16.73 7.00 29.09
CA HIS A 113 -17.43 8.10 29.76
C HIS A 113 -18.80 7.71 30.33
N VAL A 114 -19.36 6.57 29.90
CA VAL A 114 -20.63 6.02 30.40
C VAL A 114 -20.44 5.16 31.64
N ASP A 115 -19.24 4.58 31.86
CA ASP A 115 -19.01 3.53 32.87
C ASP A 115 -18.15 3.98 34.07
N THR A 116 -17.51 5.15 34.04
CA THR A 116 -16.60 5.59 35.12
C THR A 116 -17.29 6.39 36.23
N LEU A 117 -17.84 5.70 37.23
CA LEU A 117 -18.10 6.23 38.59
C LEU A 117 -17.43 5.42 39.71
N THR A 118 -16.73 4.33 39.40
CA THR A 118 -16.18 3.44 40.43
C THR A 118 -14.90 2.75 39.96
N SER A 119 -13.73 3.32 40.23
CA SER A 119 -12.47 2.59 40.49
C SER A 119 -11.28 3.56 40.46
N SER A 120 -10.88 4.07 41.63
CA SER A 120 -9.55 4.69 41.83
C SER A 120 -8.66 3.70 42.58
N GLY A 121 -8.16 2.69 41.86
CA GLY A 121 -7.13 1.78 42.36
C GLY A 121 -5.74 2.33 42.08
N THR A 122 -4.96 2.61 43.12
CA THR A 122 -3.53 2.93 43.08
C THR A 122 -2.73 1.76 42.48
N LYS A 123 -2.63 1.68 41.16
CA LYS A 123 -1.61 0.88 40.47
C LYS A 123 -0.45 1.79 40.10
N ALA A 124 0.77 1.34 40.36
CA ALA A 124 2.02 2.10 40.20
C ALA A 124 2.48 2.30 38.73
N GLY A 125 1.59 2.15 37.75
CA GLY A 125 1.94 2.22 36.33
C GLY A 125 0.74 2.57 35.44
N PRO A 126 0.99 2.93 34.17
CA PRO A 126 -0.06 3.39 33.26
C PRO A 126 -1.06 2.27 33.00
N SER A 127 -2.36 2.60 33.05
CA SER A 127 -3.42 1.69 32.62
C SER A 127 -3.47 1.58 31.09
N THR A 128 -4.20 0.59 30.56
CA THR A 128 -4.45 0.48 29.12
C THR A 128 -5.13 1.73 28.55
N ALA A 129 -5.98 2.41 29.34
CA ALA A 129 -6.58 3.68 28.96
C ALA A 129 -5.53 4.81 28.87
N ASP A 130 -4.62 4.88 29.84
CA ASP A 130 -3.54 5.87 29.84
C ASP A 130 -2.61 5.68 28.63
N ILE A 131 -2.24 4.44 28.32
CA ILE A 131 -1.39 4.10 27.17
C ILE A 131 -2.06 4.56 25.86
N ARG A 132 -3.34 4.24 25.69
CA ARG A 132 -4.10 4.57 24.48
C ARG A 132 -4.31 6.08 24.33
N LYS A 133 -4.73 6.78 25.39
CA LYS A 133 -4.85 8.25 25.39
C LYS A 133 -3.52 8.92 25.10
N THR A 134 -2.45 8.41 25.69
CA THR A 134 -1.09 8.92 25.45
C THR A 134 -0.66 8.73 24.00
N ARG A 135 -0.86 7.53 23.45
CA ARG A 135 -0.59 7.25 22.03
C ARG A 135 -1.38 8.17 21.11
N ALA A 136 -2.68 8.35 21.34
CA ALA A 136 -3.51 9.21 20.50
C ALA A 136 -3.02 10.66 20.50
N ARG A 137 -2.73 11.21 21.68
CA ARG A 137 -2.16 12.57 21.78
C ARG A 137 -0.81 12.69 21.10
N TYR A 138 0.04 11.67 21.25
CA TYR A 138 1.32 11.67 20.58
C TYR A 138 1.18 11.66 19.06
N ILE A 139 0.27 10.84 18.52
CA ILE A 139 -0.06 10.85 17.09
C ILE A 139 -0.58 12.22 16.64
N THR A 140 -1.47 12.85 17.41
CA THR A 140 -1.94 14.22 17.13
C THR A 140 -0.77 15.21 17.00
N VAL A 141 0.23 15.13 17.88
CA VAL A 141 1.42 15.97 17.81
C VAL A 141 2.25 15.65 16.55
N LEU A 142 2.40 14.38 16.17
CA LEU A 142 3.12 13.99 14.95
C LEU A 142 2.42 14.45 13.66
N LEU A 143 1.09 14.54 13.66
CA LEU A 143 0.31 15.00 12.51
C LEU A 143 0.25 16.53 12.39
N SER A 144 0.62 17.27 13.44
CA SER A 144 0.59 18.73 13.46
C SER A 144 1.78 19.35 12.70
N GLU A 145 1.61 20.59 12.17
CA GLU A 145 2.61 21.27 11.31
C GLU A 145 3.96 21.54 11.99
N GLU A 146 4.01 21.58 13.33
CA GLU A 146 5.23 21.74 14.11
C GLU A 146 5.43 20.57 15.10
N PRO A 147 6.02 19.45 14.66
CA PRO A 147 6.35 18.33 15.54
C PRO A 147 7.56 18.72 16.42
N SER A 148 7.30 19.52 17.46
CA SER A 148 8.31 19.95 18.44
C SER A 148 8.79 18.82 19.36
N SER A 149 8.48 17.55 19.03
CA SER A 149 8.58 16.39 19.93
C SER A 149 9.88 15.59 19.81
N SER A 150 10.79 15.94 18.88
CA SER A 150 12.03 15.18 18.65
C SER A 150 12.91 15.06 19.89
N GLN A 151 12.97 16.11 20.71
CA GLN A 151 13.76 16.16 21.94
C GLN A 151 13.00 15.71 23.20
N ALA A 152 11.69 15.46 23.11
CA ALA A 152 10.90 15.07 24.27
C ALA A 152 11.11 13.59 24.58
N THR A 153 11.46 13.28 25.83
CA THR A 153 11.50 11.88 26.28
C THR A 153 10.07 11.34 26.41
N PRO A 154 9.85 10.03 26.20
CA PRO A 154 8.57 9.37 26.47
C PRO A 154 8.03 9.64 27.89
N GLN A 155 8.90 9.77 28.89
CA GLN A 155 8.52 10.18 30.24
C GLN A 155 8.01 11.61 30.31
N THR A 156 8.67 12.55 29.63
CA THR A 156 8.21 13.94 29.56
C THR A 156 6.88 14.04 28.83
N ILE A 157 6.68 13.22 27.78
CA ILE A 157 5.40 13.12 27.08
C ILE A 157 4.34 12.62 28.06
N LEU A 158 4.54 11.47 28.71
CA LEU A 158 3.56 10.95 29.68
C LEU A 158 3.26 11.93 30.83
N ALA A 159 4.27 12.61 31.37
CA ALA A 159 4.11 13.59 32.46
C ALA A 159 3.29 14.81 32.04
N LYS A 160 3.59 15.40 30.87
CA LYS A 160 2.82 16.52 30.31
C LYS A 160 1.36 16.14 30.07
N LEU A 161 1.10 14.86 29.80
CA LEU A 161 -0.22 14.34 29.49
C LEU A 161 -1.09 14.06 30.72
N HIS A 162 -0.46 13.86 31.89
CA HIS A 162 -1.18 13.81 33.16
C HIS A 162 -1.61 15.20 33.66
N ASP A 163 -0.91 16.27 33.24
CA ASP A 163 -1.23 17.64 33.65
C ASP A 163 -2.30 18.31 32.76
N GLU A 164 -2.48 17.87 31.51
CA GLU A 164 -3.53 18.38 30.61
C GLU A 164 -4.70 17.39 30.53
N ASP A 165 -5.74 17.55 31.36
CA ASP A 165 -6.85 16.59 31.45
C ASP A 165 -7.67 16.43 30.15
N ALA A 166 -7.66 17.43 29.25
CA ALA A 166 -8.37 17.37 27.98
C ALA A 166 -7.41 17.10 26.82
N LEU A 167 -7.69 16.09 25.98
CA LEU A 167 -7.18 16.11 24.62
C LEU A 167 -7.68 17.42 23.99
N ALA A 168 -6.77 18.28 23.54
CA ALA A 168 -7.14 19.32 22.59
C ALA A 168 -7.98 18.66 21.50
N ALA A 169 -9.11 19.27 21.13
CA ALA A 169 -10.05 18.72 20.17
C ALA A 169 -9.33 18.55 18.82
N PHE A 170 -8.74 17.39 18.61
CA PHE A 170 -8.11 17.03 17.36
C PHE A 170 -9.22 16.61 16.41
N ASP A 171 -9.36 17.35 15.32
CA ASP A 171 -10.28 17.01 14.26
C ASP A 171 -9.58 16.05 13.29
N PRO A 172 -9.94 14.75 13.24
CA PRO A 172 -9.39 13.83 12.25
C PRO A 172 -9.93 14.11 10.85
N LEU A 173 -11.00 14.90 10.70
CA LEU A 173 -11.72 15.09 9.44
C LEU A 173 -10.84 15.58 8.28
N PRO A 174 -9.92 16.55 8.44
CA PRO A 174 -9.04 16.96 7.35
C PRO A 174 -8.18 15.81 6.82
N TYR A 175 -7.68 14.94 7.71
CA TYR A 175 -6.87 13.79 7.33
C TYR A 175 -7.70 12.69 6.70
N MET A 176 -8.93 12.49 7.18
CA MET A 176 -9.88 11.56 6.55
C MET A 176 -10.28 12.02 5.14
N GLN A 177 -10.45 13.32 4.92
CA GLN A 177 -10.68 13.90 3.60
C GLN A 177 -9.48 13.66 2.69
N MET A 178 -8.25 13.85 3.18
CA MET A 178 -7.04 13.50 2.41
C MET A 178 -7.04 12.02 2.00
N LEU A 179 -7.43 11.11 2.89
CA LEU A 179 -7.51 9.68 2.57
C LEU A 179 -8.57 9.35 1.51
N VAL A 180 -9.69 10.09 1.48
CA VAL A 180 -10.72 9.93 0.44
C VAL A 180 -10.30 10.56 -0.88
N GLU A 181 -9.72 11.77 -0.85
CA GLU A 181 -9.19 12.48 -2.01
C GLU A 181 -8.09 11.67 -2.72
N GLU A 182 -7.25 10.99 -1.95
CA GLU A 182 -6.17 10.13 -2.47
C GLU A 182 -6.64 8.69 -2.79
N GLU A 183 -7.95 8.44 -2.77
CA GLU A 183 -8.59 7.15 -3.06
C GLU A 183 -8.13 5.99 -2.15
N VAL A 184 -7.53 6.31 -1.00
CA VAL A 184 -7.17 5.32 0.02
C VAL A 184 -8.44 4.80 0.71
N TRP A 185 -9.43 5.66 0.91
CA TRP A 185 -10.77 5.33 1.43
C TRP A 185 -11.88 5.63 0.42
N ASP A 186 -12.79 4.68 0.19
CA ASP A 186 -13.91 4.83 -0.76
C ASP A 186 -14.90 5.95 -0.36
N LYS A 187 -15.12 6.12 0.95
CA LYS A 187 -16.04 7.11 1.53
C LYS A 187 -15.67 7.39 2.98
N LEU A 188 -16.10 8.54 3.49
CA LEU A 188 -16.00 8.82 4.93
C LEU A 188 -16.84 7.81 5.73
N PRO A 189 -16.30 7.26 6.83
CA PRO A 189 -17.04 6.46 7.80
C PRO A 189 -18.36 7.10 8.23
N GLU A 190 -19.44 6.32 8.20
CA GLU A 190 -20.82 6.81 8.43
C GLU A 190 -21.05 7.43 9.81
N SER A 191 -20.23 7.06 10.80
CA SER A 191 -20.23 7.64 12.14
C SER A 191 -19.86 9.12 12.16
N GLN A 192 -19.05 9.58 11.19
CA GLN A 192 -18.58 10.96 11.06
C GLN A 192 -19.48 11.81 10.15
N VAL A 193 -20.13 11.19 9.15
CA VAL A 193 -21.11 11.86 8.29
C VAL A 193 -22.29 12.42 9.11
N ARG A 194 -22.73 11.69 10.15
CA ARG A 194 -23.82 12.16 11.04
C ARG A 194 -23.43 13.30 11.97
N ALA A 195 -22.15 13.48 12.30
CA ALA A 195 -21.69 14.56 13.17
C ALA A 195 -21.62 15.91 12.42
N SER A 196 -21.44 15.87 11.09
CA SER A 196 -21.31 17.07 10.26
C SER A 196 -22.61 17.55 9.61
N GLU A 197 -23.71 16.78 9.66
CA GLU A 197 -25.01 17.19 9.12
C GLU A 197 -25.79 18.08 10.11
N ARG A 198 -25.51 19.39 10.10
CA ARG A 198 -26.52 20.42 10.43
C ARG A 198 -27.29 20.79 9.15
N PRO A 199 -28.60 21.09 9.24
CA PRO A 199 -29.50 20.94 8.10
C PRO A 199 -29.39 22.11 7.12
N ALA A 200 -28.80 21.88 5.96
CA ALA A 200 -28.96 22.72 4.78
C ALA A 200 -29.78 21.97 3.72
N GLN A 201 -31.02 22.44 3.59
CA GLN A 201 -31.99 22.37 2.50
C GLN A 201 -31.72 21.44 1.29
N LYS A 202 -32.72 20.57 1.06
CA LYS A 202 -33.04 19.74 -0.12
C LYS A 202 -32.55 20.27 -1.48
N PRO A 203 -32.02 19.39 -2.34
CA PRO A 203 -32.05 19.58 -3.79
C PRO A 203 -33.26 18.90 -4.45
N ILE A 204 -33.77 19.57 -5.48
CA ILE A 204 -34.85 19.18 -6.38
C ILE A 204 -34.26 18.29 -7.52
N PRO A 205 -34.98 17.29 -8.04
CA PRO A 205 -34.52 16.42 -9.13
C PRO A 205 -35.01 16.87 -10.52
N THR A 206 -34.13 16.86 -11.53
CA THR A 206 -34.48 16.84 -12.97
C THR A 206 -33.41 16.00 -13.70
N ALA A 207 -33.70 14.79 -14.18
CA ALA A 207 -34.44 14.40 -15.40
C ALA A 207 -33.56 14.30 -16.68
N LYS A 208 -33.26 13.04 -17.04
CA LYS A 208 -33.28 12.33 -18.36
C LYS A 208 -32.64 12.91 -19.66
N GLU A 209 -32.23 11.93 -20.49
CA GLU A 209 -32.01 11.89 -21.95
C GLU A 209 -30.54 12.07 -22.42
N LYS A 210 -29.99 11.40 -23.44
CA LYS A 210 -30.42 10.37 -24.42
C LYS A 210 -29.18 9.77 -25.12
N LYS A 211 -29.36 8.55 -25.66
CA LYS A 211 -28.57 7.77 -26.62
C LYS A 211 -27.70 8.54 -27.65
N SER A 212 -26.57 7.94 -28.05
CA SER A 212 -26.38 7.53 -29.45
C SER A 212 -25.38 6.37 -29.62
N LEU A 213 -25.78 5.41 -30.45
CA LEU A 213 -25.00 4.32 -31.03
C LEU A 213 -24.26 4.88 -32.26
N HIS A 214 -22.99 4.53 -32.46
CA HIS A 214 -22.34 4.61 -33.77
C HIS A 214 -21.80 3.25 -34.21
N LYS A 215 -22.28 2.87 -35.40
CA LYS A 215 -22.01 1.68 -36.19
C LYS A 215 -21.04 2.12 -37.29
N GLY A 216 -19.87 1.51 -37.37
CA GLY A 216 -18.93 1.64 -38.49
C GLY A 216 -18.64 0.25 -39.04
N GLN A 217 -18.82 0.07 -40.35
CA GLN A 217 -18.81 -1.20 -41.05
C GLN A 217 -17.60 -1.25 -42.00
N ALA A 218 -16.89 -2.37 -41.94
CA ALA A 218 -16.05 -3.03 -42.96
C ALA A 218 -14.85 -2.31 -43.59
N GLN A 219 -13.68 -2.93 -43.46
CA GLN A 219 -12.83 -3.21 -44.62
C GLN A 219 -11.99 -4.48 -44.39
N GLU A 220 -12.36 -5.58 -45.06
CA GLU A 220 -11.52 -6.76 -45.27
C GLU A 220 -10.37 -6.37 -46.21
N VAL A 221 -9.13 -6.54 -45.73
CA VAL A 221 -7.95 -6.70 -46.57
C VAL A 221 -7.18 -7.89 -46.01
N ASP A 222 -7.19 -8.96 -46.81
CA ASP A 222 -6.48 -10.21 -46.62
C ASP A 222 -4.96 -9.99 -46.74
N SER A 223 -4.21 -10.43 -45.73
CA SER A 223 -2.74 -10.67 -45.66
C SER A 223 -2.14 -10.53 -44.25
N SER A 224 -2.93 -10.56 -43.17
CA SER A 224 -2.39 -10.62 -41.81
C SER A 224 -2.27 -12.06 -41.35
N GLN A 225 -1.06 -12.63 -41.43
CA GLN A 225 -0.70 -13.67 -40.47
C GLN A 225 -0.97 -13.09 -39.09
N SER A 226 -1.79 -13.77 -38.28
CA SER A 226 -2.09 -13.27 -36.94
C SER A 226 -0.78 -13.18 -36.19
N TRP A 227 -0.58 -12.11 -35.43
CA TRP A 227 0.66 -11.91 -34.67
C TRP A 227 0.97 -13.14 -33.78
N ASP A 228 -0.07 -13.79 -33.25
CA ASP A 228 -0.03 -15.10 -32.58
C ASP A 228 0.69 -16.17 -33.42
N ASP A 229 0.37 -16.32 -34.71
CA ASP A 229 0.99 -17.30 -35.62
C ASP A 229 2.46 -16.99 -35.88
N VAL A 230 2.84 -15.71 -35.89
CA VAL A 230 4.22 -15.26 -36.06
C VAL A 230 5.04 -15.63 -34.83
N ILE A 231 4.54 -15.34 -33.62
CA ILE A 231 5.21 -15.70 -32.38
C ILE A 231 5.27 -17.22 -32.19
N LEU A 232 4.20 -17.96 -32.51
CA LEU A 232 4.19 -19.42 -32.46
C LEU A 232 5.21 -20.06 -33.43
N ARG A 233 5.44 -19.44 -34.59
CA ARG A 233 6.51 -19.86 -35.51
C ARG A 233 7.88 -19.56 -34.93
N LYS A 234 8.11 -18.35 -34.42
CA LYS A 234 9.37 -17.96 -33.77
C LYS A 234 9.68 -18.84 -32.57
N LEU A 235 8.71 -19.21 -31.75
CA LEU A 235 8.90 -20.15 -30.63
C LEU A 235 9.48 -21.50 -31.08
N LYS A 236 9.19 -21.94 -32.32
CA LYS A 236 9.72 -23.19 -32.89
C LYS A 236 11.08 -23.02 -33.55
N GLU A 237 11.30 -21.88 -34.20
CA GLU A 237 12.51 -21.62 -35.00
C GLU A 237 13.63 -20.98 -34.17
N GLU A 238 13.29 -20.01 -33.33
CA GLU A 238 14.17 -19.13 -32.57
C GLU A 238 13.59 -18.89 -31.14
N PRO A 239 13.61 -19.91 -30.27
CA PRO A 239 12.90 -19.87 -28.99
C PRO A 239 13.38 -18.76 -28.06
N GLU A 240 14.68 -18.46 -28.02
CA GLU A 240 15.25 -17.41 -27.16
C GLU A 240 14.73 -16.01 -27.53
N GLN A 241 14.66 -15.69 -28.82
CA GLN A 241 14.15 -14.41 -29.29
C GLN A 241 12.64 -14.30 -29.07
N ALA A 242 11.92 -15.39 -29.28
CA ALA A 242 10.48 -15.43 -29.03
C ALA A 242 10.16 -15.25 -27.53
N VAL A 243 10.95 -15.87 -26.64
CA VAL A 243 10.82 -15.69 -25.18
C VAL A 243 11.03 -14.23 -24.79
N GLN A 244 12.07 -13.57 -25.30
CA GLN A 244 12.27 -12.14 -25.04
C GLN A 244 11.07 -11.30 -25.53
N GLU A 245 10.50 -11.61 -26.70
CA GLU A 245 9.30 -10.93 -27.20
C GLU A 245 8.07 -11.19 -26.30
N LEU A 246 7.93 -12.39 -25.72
CA LEU A 246 6.87 -12.76 -24.79
C LEU A 246 6.99 -12.04 -23.43
N GLU A 247 8.20 -11.84 -22.92
CA GLU A 247 8.46 -11.13 -21.66
C GLU A 247 8.10 -9.64 -21.75
N HIS A 248 8.20 -9.06 -22.95
CA HIS A 248 8.00 -7.62 -23.18
C HIS A 248 6.62 -7.28 -23.78
N LEU A 249 5.68 -8.23 -23.77
CA LEU A 249 4.34 -7.99 -24.31
C LEU A 249 3.64 -6.81 -23.61
N PRO A 250 2.78 -6.06 -24.33
CA PRO A 250 2.00 -5.01 -23.71
C PRO A 250 1.02 -5.60 -22.70
N LEU A 251 0.75 -4.86 -21.63
CA LEU A 251 -0.19 -5.24 -20.58
C LEU A 251 -1.63 -5.00 -21.03
N GLU A 252 -2.08 -5.83 -21.97
CA GLU A 252 -3.40 -5.78 -22.58
C GLU A 252 -4.04 -7.18 -22.57
N ILE A 253 -5.37 -7.22 -22.59
CA ILE A 253 -6.14 -8.48 -22.57
C ILE A 253 -5.69 -9.48 -23.66
N PRO A 254 -5.46 -9.06 -24.94
CA PRO A 254 -5.01 -10.00 -25.97
C PRO A 254 -3.68 -10.67 -25.66
N SER A 255 -2.70 -9.92 -25.13
CA SER A 255 -1.39 -10.46 -24.73
C SER A 255 -1.50 -11.48 -23.60
N LEU A 256 -2.32 -11.17 -22.60
CA LEU A 256 -2.56 -12.05 -21.44
C LEU A 256 -3.31 -13.32 -21.84
N ASP A 257 -4.29 -13.19 -22.73
CA ASP A 257 -5.00 -14.33 -23.31
C ASP A 257 -4.04 -15.20 -24.12
N PHE A 258 -3.12 -14.61 -24.87
CA PHE A 258 -2.11 -15.35 -25.63
C PHE A 258 -1.15 -16.11 -24.71
N LEU A 259 -0.58 -15.46 -23.68
CA LEU A 259 0.25 -16.15 -22.68
C LEU A 259 -0.53 -17.28 -21.99
N THR A 260 -1.79 -17.04 -21.63
CA THR A 260 -2.66 -18.07 -21.04
C THR A 260 -2.89 -19.23 -22.01
N LYS A 261 -3.07 -18.97 -23.31
CA LYS A 261 -3.22 -20.04 -24.33
C LYS A 261 -1.95 -20.87 -24.46
N LEU A 262 -0.76 -20.26 -24.41
CA LEU A 262 0.52 -21.00 -24.47
C LEU A 262 0.65 -21.99 -23.31
N HIS A 263 0.24 -21.59 -22.10
CA HIS A 263 0.18 -22.47 -20.93
C HIS A 263 -0.88 -23.56 -21.06
N VAL A 264 -2.12 -23.20 -21.40
CA VAL A 264 -3.23 -24.16 -21.54
C VAL A 264 -2.93 -25.23 -22.60
N ASN A 265 -2.34 -24.82 -23.73
CA ASN A 265 -2.00 -25.71 -24.83
C ASN A 265 -0.68 -26.45 -24.61
N ARG A 266 -0.02 -26.28 -23.45
CA ARG A 266 1.29 -26.89 -23.12
C ARG A 266 2.39 -26.59 -24.14
N THR A 267 2.28 -25.46 -24.84
CA THR A 267 3.24 -25.09 -25.89
C THR A 267 4.64 -24.83 -25.32
N PHE A 268 4.74 -24.32 -24.09
CA PHE A 268 6.02 -24.19 -23.39
C PHE A 268 6.64 -25.55 -23.07
N GLU A 269 5.86 -26.49 -22.52
CA GLU A 269 6.32 -27.85 -22.20
C GLU A 269 6.77 -28.60 -23.47
N ASP A 270 6.00 -28.53 -24.55
CA ASP A 270 6.29 -29.18 -25.82
C ASP A 270 7.60 -28.70 -26.47
N LEU A 271 7.98 -27.44 -26.20
CA LEU A 271 9.19 -26.80 -26.72
C LEU A 271 10.35 -26.81 -25.71
N GLY A 272 10.16 -27.39 -24.52
CA GLY A 272 11.18 -27.43 -23.47
C GLY A 272 11.51 -26.07 -22.86
N ILE A 273 10.58 -25.11 -22.93
CA ILE A 273 10.72 -23.77 -22.37
C ILE A 273 10.09 -23.75 -20.98
N ASP A 274 10.76 -23.13 -20.01
CA ASP A 274 10.18 -22.90 -18.68
C ASP A 274 9.13 -21.79 -18.73
N GLY A 275 7.86 -22.18 -18.91
CA GLY A 275 6.75 -21.23 -18.98
C GLY A 275 6.55 -20.44 -17.68
N GLN A 276 6.97 -20.96 -16.52
CA GLN A 276 6.87 -20.22 -15.26
C GLN A 276 7.85 -19.05 -15.26
N ASP A 277 9.08 -19.30 -15.69
CA ASP A 277 10.14 -18.29 -15.77
C ASP A 277 9.76 -17.15 -16.73
N VAL A 278 9.24 -17.49 -17.92
CA VAL A 278 8.74 -16.50 -18.89
C VAL A 278 7.62 -15.63 -18.28
N THR A 279 6.71 -16.24 -17.53
CA THR A 279 5.58 -15.51 -16.94
C THR A 279 6.01 -14.64 -15.76
N LEU A 280 6.98 -15.08 -14.97
CA LEU A 280 7.60 -14.29 -13.92
C LEU A 280 8.27 -13.04 -14.50
N HIS A 281 9.10 -13.20 -15.52
CA HIS A 281 9.76 -12.08 -16.20
C HIS A 281 8.75 -11.11 -16.84
N TYR A 282 7.68 -11.64 -17.45
CA TYR A 282 6.57 -10.81 -17.93
C TYR A 282 5.92 -9.97 -16.81
N ILE A 283 5.63 -10.58 -15.65
CA ILE A 283 5.05 -9.87 -14.50
C ILE A 283 6.00 -8.78 -14.01
N GLN A 284 7.30 -9.09 -13.87
CA GLN A 284 8.31 -8.12 -13.47
C GLN A 284 8.39 -6.95 -14.45
N HIS A 285 8.41 -7.23 -15.75
CA HIS A 285 8.38 -6.19 -16.78
C HIS A 285 7.10 -5.34 -16.71
N ALA A 286 5.94 -5.96 -16.57
CA ALA A 286 4.66 -5.27 -16.41
C ALA A 286 4.66 -4.35 -15.18
N LEU A 287 5.24 -4.78 -14.04
CA LEU A 287 5.38 -3.92 -12.86
C LEU A 287 6.25 -2.69 -13.11
N ARG A 288 7.33 -2.83 -13.89
CA ARG A 288 8.16 -1.69 -14.29
C ARG A 288 7.44 -0.74 -15.24
N LEU A 289 6.57 -1.25 -16.12
CA LEU A 289 5.72 -0.41 -16.96
C LEU A 289 4.70 0.36 -16.13
N ILE A 290 4.03 -0.30 -15.18
CA ILE A 290 3.07 0.32 -14.27
C ILE A 290 3.74 1.41 -13.41
N GLU A 291 4.96 1.16 -12.94
CA GLU A 291 5.75 2.16 -12.21
C GLU A 291 5.99 3.42 -13.05
N LYS A 292 6.30 3.27 -14.34
CA LYS A 292 6.49 4.39 -15.27
C LYS A 292 5.21 5.16 -15.60
N MET A 293 4.02 4.62 -15.29
CA MET A 293 2.74 5.31 -15.49
C MET A 293 2.45 6.36 -14.42
N GLU A 294 3.19 6.40 -13.30
CA GLU A 294 2.92 7.29 -12.16
C GLU A 294 2.99 8.78 -12.54
N ALA A 295 3.98 9.17 -13.34
CA ALA A 295 4.14 10.53 -13.84
C ALA A 295 4.63 10.52 -15.29
N PRO A 296 4.19 11.47 -16.15
CA PRO A 296 4.74 11.62 -17.47
C PRO A 296 6.24 11.90 -17.38
N PRO A 297 7.06 11.39 -18.32
CA PRO A 297 8.49 11.67 -18.33
C PRO A 297 8.73 13.19 -18.33
N PRO A 298 9.72 13.69 -17.58
CA PRO A 298 9.99 15.12 -17.48
C PRO A 298 10.16 15.72 -18.87
N THR A 299 9.52 16.87 -19.09
CA THR A 299 9.28 17.55 -20.38
C THR A 299 10.55 17.97 -21.14
N SER A 300 11.74 17.56 -20.70
CA SER A 300 13.02 17.75 -21.40
C SER A 300 13.37 16.62 -22.39
N GLN A 301 12.54 15.58 -22.52
CA GLN A 301 12.69 14.55 -23.57
C GLN A 301 11.46 14.40 -24.48
N GLN A 302 10.47 15.29 -24.38
CA GLN A 302 9.48 15.42 -25.44
C GLN A 302 10.09 16.23 -26.58
N ASP A 303 10.81 15.53 -27.47
CA ASP A 303 11.05 16.04 -28.81
C ASP A 303 9.70 16.51 -29.39
N THR A 304 9.69 17.76 -29.79
CA THR A 304 8.56 18.56 -30.30
C THR A 304 7.97 18.06 -31.63
N THR A 305 7.91 16.76 -31.88
CA THR A 305 7.45 16.19 -33.15
C THR A 305 6.44 15.07 -32.94
N THR A 306 5.20 15.38 -32.57
CA THR A 306 4.01 14.71 -33.14
C THR A 306 2.70 15.36 -32.67
N ASN A 307 2.47 16.61 -33.11
CA ASN A 307 1.13 16.97 -33.53
C ASN A 307 1.04 16.64 -35.03
N GLY A 308 0.42 15.52 -35.37
CA GLY A 308 0.25 15.09 -36.77
C GLY A 308 -0.63 13.86 -36.89
N PRO A 309 -1.40 13.72 -37.98
CA PRO A 309 -2.77 13.22 -37.97
C PRO A 309 -2.92 11.72 -38.17
N THR A 310 -4.13 11.25 -37.86
CA THR A 310 -4.79 10.01 -38.30
C THR A 310 -4.19 9.35 -39.56
N ASN A 311 -3.90 8.05 -39.43
CA ASN A 311 -3.60 7.03 -40.46
C ASN A 311 -2.12 6.73 -40.69
N GLY A 312 -1.68 5.56 -40.23
CA GLY A 312 -0.43 4.95 -40.67
C GLY A 312 0.16 3.99 -39.65
N VAL A 313 0.01 2.71 -39.92
CA VAL A 313 0.68 1.58 -39.26
C VAL A 313 2.18 1.83 -39.14
N GLY A 314 2.70 1.88 -37.91
CA GLY A 314 4.13 1.98 -37.66
C GLY A 314 4.43 1.87 -36.17
N ASN A 315 4.82 0.66 -35.73
CA ASN A 315 5.47 0.34 -34.46
C ASN A 315 5.25 1.35 -33.33
N GLY A 316 3.99 1.45 -32.90
CA GLY A 316 3.59 2.37 -31.86
C GLY A 316 4.26 1.96 -30.56
N ILE A 317 5.15 2.82 -30.05
CA ILE A 317 5.35 2.92 -28.61
C ILE A 317 3.92 3.04 -28.05
N PRO A 318 3.46 2.10 -27.21
CA PRO A 318 2.10 2.14 -26.70
C PRO A 318 1.90 3.54 -26.11
N ILE A 319 0.78 4.18 -26.46
CA ILE A 319 0.40 5.45 -25.86
C ILE A 319 0.22 5.13 -24.38
N VAL A 320 1.29 5.36 -23.60
CA VAL A 320 1.28 5.11 -22.16
C VAL A 320 0.37 6.18 -21.60
N GLU A 321 -0.85 5.78 -21.26
CA GLU A 321 -1.72 6.61 -20.45
C GLU A 321 -1.02 6.81 -19.10
N TYR A 322 -0.84 8.06 -18.69
CA TYR A 322 -0.17 8.43 -17.45
C TYR A 322 -1.18 8.80 -16.37
N GLY A 323 -0.77 8.67 -15.11
CA GLY A 323 -1.54 9.01 -13.93
C GLY A 323 -2.10 7.79 -13.19
N LYS A 324 -2.57 8.04 -11.97
CA LYS A 324 -3.07 6.99 -11.05
C LYS A 324 -4.19 6.14 -11.66
N GLU A 325 -5.07 6.71 -12.50
CA GLU A 325 -6.15 5.95 -13.12
C GLU A 325 -5.65 4.90 -14.12
N ALA A 326 -4.67 5.26 -14.95
CA ALA A 326 -4.03 4.33 -15.89
C ALA A 326 -3.23 3.26 -15.14
N GLN A 327 -2.48 3.68 -14.12
CA GLN A 327 -1.77 2.77 -13.23
C GLN A 327 -2.74 1.79 -12.54
N SER A 328 -3.89 2.28 -12.08
CA SER A 328 -4.91 1.46 -11.42
C SER A 328 -5.48 0.40 -12.35
N ARG A 329 -5.91 0.79 -13.56
CA ARG A 329 -6.38 -0.17 -14.58
C ARG A 329 -5.33 -1.23 -14.90
N ALA A 330 -4.08 -0.82 -15.08
CA ALA A 330 -2.98 -1.71 -15.39
C ALA A 330 -2.72 -2.71 -14.25
N VAL A 331 -2.70 -2.25 -12.99
CA VAL A 331 -2.57 -3.14 -11.82
C VAL A 331 -3.74 -4.12 -11.74
N ILE A 332 -4.97 -3.67 -11.93
CA ILE A 332 -6.16 -4.56 -11.88
C ILE A 332 -6.06 -5.66 -12.93
N ILE A 333 -5.65 -5.32 -14.16
CA ILE A 333 -5.45 -6.29 -15.24
C ILE A 333 -4.36 -7.31 -14.87
N LEU A 334 -3.22 -6.83 -14.34
CA LEU A 334 -2.14 -7.69 -13.89
C LEU A 334 -2.57 -8.63 -12.76
N LEU A 335 -3.33 -8.13 -11.78
CA LEU A 335 -3.87 -8.94 -10.68
C LEU A 335 -4.80 -10.03 -11.17
N LEU A 336 -5.68 -9.73 -12.14
CA LEU A 336 -6.57 -10.73 -12.74
C LEU A 336 -5.78 -11.84 -13.42
N PHE A 337 -4.73 -11.47 -14.16
CA PHE A 337 -3.85 -12.43 -14.80
C PHE A 337 -3.09 -13.31 -13.80
N ILE A 338 -2.49 -12.71 -12.77
CA ILE A 338 -1.77 -13.44 -11.71
C ILE A 338 -2.73 -14.40 -10.98
N LYS A 339 -3.91 -13.91 -10.58
CA LYS A 339 -4.93 -14.72 -9.90
C LYS A 339 -5.36 -15.92 -10.75
N SER A 340 -5.60 -15.69 -12.04
CA SER A 340 -5.97 -16.73 -13.01
C SER A 340 -4.84 -17.76 -13.16
N SER A 341 -3.59 -17.29 -13.29
CA SER A 341 -2.43 -18.16 -13.50
C SER A 341 -2.14 -19.05 -12.29
N ILE A 342 -2.21 -18.52 -11.07
CA ILE A 342 -2.08 -19.30 -9.84
C ILE A 342 -3.23 -20.30 -9.70
N SER A 343 -4.48 -19.85 -9.91
CA SER A 343 -5.67 -20.71 -9.75
C SER A 343 -5.69 -21.88 -10.73
N LYS A 344 -5.07 -21.72 -11.91
CA LYS A 344 -4.95 -22.77 -12.93
C LYS A 344 -3.67 -23.63 -12.77
N GLY A 345 -2.80 -23.30 -11.82
CA GLY A 345 -1.55 -24.02 -11.57
C GLY A 345 -0.44 -23.73 -12.58
N PHE A 346 -0.54 -22.65 -13.36
CA PHE A 346 0.51 -22.21 -14.29
C PHE A 346 1.65 -21.47 -13.60
N LEU A 347 1.38 -20.92 -12.42
CA LEU A 347 2.32 -20.22 -11.58
C LEU A 347 2.15 -20.67 -10.13
N GLU A 348 3.25 -20.95 -9.45
CA GLU A 348 3.23 -21.20 -8.02
C GLU A 348 3.19 -19.87 -7.25
N ALA A 349 2.36 -19.77 -6.21
CA ALA A 349 2.30 -18.56 -5.40
C ALA A 349 3.63 -18.26 -4.68
N THR A 350 4.40 -19.31 -4.40
CA THR A 350 5.72 -19.25 -3.76
C THR A 350 6.78 -18.62 -4.65
N SER A 351 6.75 -18.86 -5.97
CA SER A 351 7.73 -18.27 -6.91
C SER A 351 7.49 -16.78 -7.12
N LEU A 352 6.24 -16.33 -7.00
CA LEU A 352 5.84 -14.91 -7.09
C LEU A 352 5.91 -14.16 -5.77
N PHE A 353 6.52 -14.74 -4.72
CA PHE A 353 6.44 -14.17 -3.38
C PHE A 353 6.85 -12.69 -3.35
N PHE A 354 7.95 -12.31 -4.01
CA PHE A 354 8.44 -10.93 -3.99
C PHE A 354 7.53 -9.98 -4.80
N GLU A 355 7.06 -10.40 -5.96
CA GLU A 355 6.18 -9.63 -6.84
C GLU A 355 4.82 -9.39 -6.19
N LEU A 356 4.26 -10.41 -5.54
CA LEU A 356 3.00 -10.27 -4.80
C LEU A 356 3.14 -9.28 -3.64
N GLN A 357 4.27 -9.30 -2.93
CA GLN A 357 4.55 -8.34 -1.86
C GLN A 357 4.69 -6.92 -2.39
N GLU A 358 5.45 -6.74 -3.47
CA GLU A 358 5.62 -5.44 -4.12
C GLU A 358 4.25 -4.87 -4.52
N ILE A 359 3.40 -5.66 -5.17
CA ILE A 359 2.06 -5.23 -5.57
C ILE A 359 1.20 -4.87 -4.36
N CYS A 360 1.14 -5.75 -3.37
CA CYS A 360 0.27 -5.61 -2.19
C CYS A 360 0.59 -4.39 -1.33
N VAL A 361 1.81 -3.87 -1.42
CA VAL A 361 2.22 -2.69 -0.68
C VAL A 361 2.19 -1.46 -1.57
N ARG A 362 2.91 -1.48 -2.69
CA ARG A 362 3.09 -0.30 -3.53
C ARG A 362 1.75 0.22 -4.07
N TYR A 363 0.84 -0.71 -4.34
CA TYR A 363 -0.48 -0.41 -4.84
C TYR A 363 -1.58 -0.67 -3.81
N VAL A 364 -1.27 -0.67 -2.51
CA VAL A 364 -2.23 -0.92 -1.42
C VAL A 364 -3.41 0.06 -1.43
N TRP A 365 -3.22 1.24 -2.01
CA TRP A 365 -4.26 2.25 -2.19
C TRP A 365 -5.35 1.79 -3.17
N ILE A 366 -5.06 0.87 -4.10
CA ILE A 366 -6.04 0.24 -4.98
C ILE A 366 -6.83 -0.81 -4.20
N LYS A 367 -8.16 -0.74 -4.27
CA LYS A 367 -9.05 -1.67 -3.57
C LYS A 367 -8.83 -3.13 -3.96
N GLU A 368 -8.74 -3.38 -5.26
CA GLU A 368 -8.55 -4.72 -5.83
C GLU A 368 -7.26 -5.37 -5.33
N VAL A 369 -6.23 -4.57 -5.04
CA VAL A 369 -4.97 -5.03 -4.44
C VAL A 369 -5.19 -5.50 -3.00
N ARG A 370 -6.00 -4.80 -2.20
CA ARG A 370 -6.34 -5.22 -0.82
C ARG A 370 -7.16 -6.51 -0.81
N ASP A 371 -8.15 -6.60 -1.69
CA ASP A 371 -8.97 -7.80 -1.85
C ASP A 371 -8.11 -8.99 -2.34
N PHE A 372 -7.22 -8.73 -3.29
CA PHE A 372 -6.27 -9.70 -3.78
C PHE A 372 -5.30 -10.17 -2.69
N ARG A 373 -4.80 -9.27 -1.83
CA ARG A 373 -3.91 -9.63 -0.72
C ARG A 373 -4.54 -10.65 0.22
N ALA A 374 -5.81 -10.44 0.59
CA ALA A 374 -6.54 -11.37 1.44
C ALA A 374 -6.67 -12.76 0.77
N TRP A 375 -6.93 -12.80 -0.53
CA TRP A 375 -6.96 -14.04 -1.32
C TRP A 375 -5.59 -14.73 -1.39
N ALA A 376 -4.52 -13.97 -1.69
CA ALA A 376 -3.17 -14.49 -1.84
C ALA A 376 -2.62 -15.06 -0.52
N GLN A 377 -2.94 -14.45 0.62
CA GLN A 377 -2.59 -14.97 1.94
C GLN A 377 -3.22 -16.35 2.21
N GLY A 378 -4.42 -16.62 1.69
CA GLY A 378 -5.05 -17.94 1.75
C GLY A 378 -4.37 -18.99 0.86
N GLN A 379 -3.69 -18.58 -0.22
CA GLN A 379 -2.95 -19.49 -1.10
C GLN A 379 -1.53 -19.79 -0.58
N LEU A 380 -0.89 -18.84 0.12
CA LEU A 380 0.45 -19.00 0.69
C LEU A 380 0.45 -19.71 2.06
N GLY A 381 -0.71 -19.85 2.70
CA GLY A 381 -0.89 -20.48 4.01
C GLY A 381 -1.24 -21.96 3.99
N ASN A 382 -1.48 -22.53 2.80
CA ASN A 382 -1.64 -23.97 2.55
C ASN A 382 -0.39 -24.49 1.84
#